data_AF-A0A1V6YT87-F1
#
_entry.id   AF-A0A1V6YT87-F1
#
_cell.length_a   1.000
_cell.length_b   1.000
_cell.length_c   1.000
_cell.angle_alpha   90.00
_cell.angle_beta   90.00
_cell.angle_gamma   90.00
#
_symmetry.space_group_name_H-M   'P 1'
#
loop_
_entity.id
_entity.type
_entity.pdbx_description
1 polymer ?
#
loop_
_entity_poly.entity_id
_entity_poly.type
_entity_poly.pdbx_seq_one_letter_code
_entity_poly.pdbx_strand_id
1 'polypeptide(L)'
;MEILVPYNDQILTNGSDSYAGGSPYVISMKRLQIPGLPSIVNATLLTTIVSAGNAYTFNASRSLHALALDGRAPKFLKRLNKRGVPYMAVIVVMLLSCLAYLALGSSSAEVINWILRFV
;
A
#
# COMPACT_ATOMS: atom_id res chain seq x y z
N MET A 1 20.43 -1.32 9.91
CA MET A 1 20.09 -0.81 11.25
C MET A 1 19.25 -1.89 11.91
N GLU A 2 19.87 -2.74 12.73
CA GLU A 2 19.14 -3.76 13.47
C GLU A 2 18.39 -3.10 14.63
N ILE A 3 17.17 -3.57 14.88
CA ILE A 3 16.29 -3.05 15.92
C ILE A 3 16.36 -4.03 17.10
N LEU A 4 16.91 -3.58 18.22
CA LEU A 4 16.94 -4.32 19.48
C LEU A 4 15.56 -4.28 20.15
N VAL A 5 14.61 -5.05 19.64
CA VAL A 5 13.33 -5.30 20.31
C VAL A 5 13.24 -6.81 20.63
N PRO A 6 13.09 -7.19 21.92
CA PRO A 6 12.93 -8.58 22.29
C PRO A 6 11.65 -9.16 21.68
N TYR A 7 11.72 -10.38 21.13
CA TYR A 7 10.59 -11.07 20.47
C TYR A 7 9.36 -11.23 21.38
N ASN A 8 9.55 -11.16 22.70
CA ASN A 8 8.53 -11.40 23.72
C ASN A 8 7.83 -10.11 24.22
N ASP A 9 7.91 -9.01 23.48
CA ASP A 9 7.29 -7.74 23.88
C ASP A 9 5.79 -7.71 23.52
N GLN A 10 4.91 -7.49 24.51
CA GLN A 10 3.46 -7.43 24.31
C GLN A 10 3.01 -6.30 23.37
N ILE A 11 3.86 -5.30 23.12
CA ILE A 11 3.59 -4.21 22.16
C ILE A 11 3.69 -4.71 20.70
N LEU A 12 4.40 -5.82 20.47
CA LEU A 12 4.48 -6.49 19.17
C LEU A 12 3.33 -7.48 18.94
N THR A 13 2.81 -8.10 20.02
CA THR A 13 1.83 -9.21 19.95
C THR A 13 0.41 -8.85 20.35
N ASN A 14 0.20 -7.88 21.25
CA ASN A 14 -1.12 -7.34 21.63
C ASN A 14 -1.34 -5.97 20.96
N GLY A 15 -1.39 -5.96 19.63
CA GLY A 15 -2.04 -4.87 18.89
C GLY A 15 -3.54 -5.00 19.08
N SER A 16 -4.07 -4.45 20.18
CA SER A 16 -5.51 -4.38 20.43
C SER A 16 -6.22 -3.74 19.22
N ASP A 17 -7.04 -4.54 18.54
CA ASP A 17 -8.04 -4.16 17.53
C ASP A 17 -7.56 -3.51 16.22
N SER A 18 -6.27 -3.58 15.89
CA SER A 18 -5.79 -3.14 14.57
C SER A 18 -4.64 -4.04 14.13
N TYR A 19 -4.80 -4.67 12.96
CA TYR A 19 -3.92 -5.65 12.31
C TYR A 19 -2.47 -5.19 12.04
N ALA A 20 -2.00 -4.11 12.67
CA ALA A 20 -0.64 -3.61 12.59
C ALA A 20 -0.03 -3.56 14.00
N GLY A 21 0.74 -4.59 14.35
CA GLY A 21 1.71 -4.47 15.44
C GLY A 21 2.55 -3.21 15.22
N GLY A 22 2.79 -2.44 16.29
CA GLY A 22 3.47 -1.15 16.17
C GLY A 22 4.80 -1.30 15.42
N SER A 23 5.14 -0.33 14.56
CA SER A 23 6.42 -0.37 13.84
C SER A 23 7.58 -0.53 14.84
N PRO A 24 8.46 -1.53 14.67
CA PRO A 24 9.54 -1.82 15.63
C PRO A 24 10.50 -0.63 15.77
N TYR A 25 10.61 0.22 14.75
CA TYR A 25 11.32 1.50 14.79
C TYR A 25 10.65 2.52 15.73
N VAL A 26 9.32 2.61 15.71
CA VAL A 26 8.57 3.53 16.59
C VAL A 26 8.57 3.02 18.04
N ILE A 27 8.50 1.70 18.23
CA ILE A 27 8.52 1.06 19.56
C ILE A 27 9.89 1.26 20.23
N SER A 28 10.98 1.03 19.50
CA SER A 28 12.34 1.27 20.02
C SER A 28 12.58 2.74 20.37
N MET A 29 12.07 3.69 19.55
CA MET A 29 12.15 5.13 19.85
C MET A 29 11.31 5.56 21.06
N LYS A 30 10.14 4.93 21.28
CA LYS A 30 9.37 5.14 22.52
C LYS A 30 10.14 4.65 23.76
N ARG A 31 10.84 3.51 23.67
CA ARG A 31 11.69 2.97 24.76
C ARG A 31 12.93 3.84 25.04
N LEU A 32 13.47 4.52 24.02
CA LEU A 32 14.57 5.49 24.15
C LEU A 32 14.12 6.83 24.78
N GLN A 33 12.83 7.02 25.04
CA GLN A 33 12.26 8.09 25.87
C GLN A 33 12.57 9.54 25.41
N ILE A 34 12.76 9.75 24.10
CA ILE A 34 12.94 11.10 23.52
C ILE A 34 11.60 11.64 23.00
N PRO A 35 11.01 12.68 23.62
CA PRO A 35 9.73 13.24 23.19
C PRO A 35 9.89 13.94 21.82
N GLY A 36 9.15 13.48 20.80
CA GLY A 36 9.05 14.12 19.48
C GLY A 36 9.55 13.27 18.29
N LEU A 37 10.61 12.48 18.49
CA LEU A 37 11.15 11.55 17.49
C LEU A 37 10.11 10.59 16.85
N PRO A 38 9.22 9.93 17.62
CA PRO A 38 8.25 9.01 17.01
C PRO A 38 7.23 9.72 16.10
N SER A 39 6.91 10.99 16.37
CA SER A 39 5.97 11.75 15.52
C SER A 39 6.61 12.16 14.20
N ILE A 40 7.89 12.56 14.23
CA ILE A 40 8.63 12.94 13.01
C ILE A 40 8.79 11.72 12.10
N VAL A 41 9.17 10.57 12.66
CA VAL A 41 9.35 9.33 11.88
C VAL A 41 8.03 8.86 11.27
N ASN A 42 6.93 8.91 12.02
CA ASN A 42 5.60 8.61 11.46
C ASN A 42 5.18 9.60 10.36
N ALA A 43 5.46 10.89 10.52
CA ALA A 43 5.17 11.90 9.50
C ALA A 43 5.99 11.70 8.22
N THR A 44 7.28 11.37 8.34
CA THR A 44 8.15 11.03 7.21
C THR A 44 7.66 9.75 6.53
N LEU A 45 7.29 8.72 7.30
CA LEU A 45 6.72 7.48 6.75
C LEU A 45 5.46 7.76 5.93
N LEU A 46 4.49 8.49 6.48
CA LEU A 46 3.27 8.86 5.76
C LEU A 46 3.58 9.65 4.48
N THR A 47 4.54 10.57 4.53
CA THR A 47 4.94 11.37 3.36
C THR A 47 5.59 10.49 2.28
N THR A 48 6.45 9.55 2.67
CA THR A 48 7.07 8.60 1.72
C THR A 48 6.04 7.68 1.08
N ILE A 49 5.03 7.22 1.83
CA ILE A 49 3.97 6.36 1.31
C ILE A 49 3.12 7.13 0.28
N VAL A 50 2.75 8.37 0.56
CA VAL A 50 1.99 9.20 -0.39
C VAL A 50 2.78 9.46 -1.67
N SER A 51 4.08 9.75 -1.54
CA SER A 51 4.97 9.96 -2.70
C SER A 51 5.10 8.68 -3.55
N ALA A 52 5.34 7.54 -2.90
CA ALA A 52 5.45 6.26 -3.57
C ALA A 52 4.13 5.85 -4.25
N GLY A 53 2.99 6.06 -3.59
CA GLY A 53 1.66 5.76 -4.13
C GLY A 53 1.36 6.47 -5.46
N ASN A 54 1.75 7.74 -5.58
CA ASN A 54 1.60 8.49 -6.82
C ASN A 54 2.47 7.93 -7.95
N ALA A 55 3.74 7.60 -7.65
CA ALA A 55 4.66 7.01 -8.63
C ALA A 55 4.21 5.62 -9.09
N TYR A 56 3.73 4.77 -8.17
CA TYR A 56 3.23 3.44 -8.50
C TYR A 56 1.96 3.50 -9.36
N THR A 57 1.02 4.39 -9.03
CA THR A 57 -0.21 4.54 -9.82
C THR A 57 0.09 5.04 -11.24
N PHE A 58 1.05 5.96 -11.39
CA PHE A 58 1.50 6.45 -12.69
C PHE A 58 2.18 5.34 -13.52
N ASN A 59 3.11 4.60 -12.93
CA ASN A 59 3.78 3.51 -13.63
C ASN A 59 2.82 2.38 -14.00
N ALA A 60 1.94 1.96 -13.07
CA ALA A 60 0.97 0.90 -13.30
C ALA A 60 -0.01 1.26 -14.43
N SER A 61 -0.53 2.49 -14.45
CA SER A 61 -1.43 2.94 -15.52
C SER A 61 -0.74 3.01 -16.88
N ARG A 62 0.55 3.41 -16.94
CA ARG A 62 1.34 3.43 -18.19
C ARG A 62 1.66 2.02 -18.68
N SER A 63 2.05 1.10 -17.79
CA SER A 63 2.27 -0.30 -18.12
C SER A 63 0.99 -0.95 -18.65
N LEU A 64 -0.15 -0.75 -17.97
CA LEU A 64 -1.44 -1.28 -18.39
C LEU A 64 -1.88 -0.70 -19.75
N HIS A 65 -1.59 0.58 -20.01
CA HIS A 65 -1.85 1.21 -21.29
C HIS A 65 -0.96 0.64 -22.41
N ALA A 66 0.33 0.39 -22.15
CA ALA A 66 1.23 -0.26 -23.09
C ALA A 66 0.76 -1.68 -23.46
N LEU A 67 0.31 -2.46 -22.47
CA LEU A 67 -0.32 -3.77 -22.68
C LEU A 67 -1.60 -3.69 -23.53
N ALA A 68 -2.37 -2.60 -23.41
CA ALA A 68 -3.55 -2.35 -24.25
C ALA A 68 -3.18 -1.92 -25.69
N LEU A 69 -2.00 -1.33 -25.89
CA LEU A 69 -1.47 -1.01 -27.23
C LEU A 69 -1.00 -2.29 -27.95
N ASP A 70 -0.36 -3.20 -27.23
CA ASP A 70 0.08 -4.53 -27.74
C ASP A 70 -1.08 -5.51 -27.98
N GLY A 71 -2.33 -5.11 -27.72
CA GLY A 71 -3.52 -5.93 -27.97
C GLY A 71 -3.73 -7.08 -26.96
N ARG A 72 -2.91 -7.15 -25.91
CA ARG A 72 -3.03 -8.15 -24.83
C ARG A 72 -4.02 -7.74 -23.73
N ALA A 73 -4.41 -6.47 -23.67
CA ALA A 73 -5.41 -5.97 -22.73
C ALA A 73 -6.65 -5.43 -23.49
N PRO A 74 -7.85 -5.48 -22.88
CA PRO A 74 -9.09 -5.18 -23.56
C PRO A 74 -9.14 -3.74 -24.11
N LYS A 75 -9.67 -3.60 -25.34
CA LYS A 75 -9.61 -2.38 -26.17
C LYS A 75 -10.12 -1.10 -25.49
N PHE A 76 -10.93 -1.21 -24.43
CA PHE A 76 -11.42 -0.06 -23.67
C PHE A 76 -10.30 0.66 -22.88
N LEU A 77 -9.22 -0.03 -22.51
CA LEU A 77 -8.07 0.53 -21.78
C LEU A 77 -7.17 1.43 -22.64
N LYS A 78 -7.32 1.37 -23.96
CA LYS A 78 -6.61 2.22 -24.92
C LYS A 78 -7.17 3.64 -24.98
N ARG A 79 -8.33 3.91 -24.37
CA ARG A 79 -9.00 5.21 -24.46
C ARG A 79 -8.23 6.28 -23.66
N LEU A 80 -7.64 7.22 -24.38
CA LEU A 80 -6.95 8.38 -23.83
C LEU A 80 -7.91 9.57 -23.71
N ASN A 81 -7.75 10.37 -22.66
CA ASN A 81 -8.41 11.67 -22.56
C ASN A 81 -7.70 12.70 -23.47
N LYS A 82 -8.31 13.86 -23.73
CA LYS A 82 -7.77 14.96 -24.56
C LYS A 82 -6.38 15.48 -24.12
N ARG A 83 -5.99 15.19 -22.87
CA ARG A 83 -4.67 15.51 -22.29
C ARG A 83 -3.62 14.38 -22.43
N GLY A 84 -3.92 13.32 -23.19
CA GLY A 84 -3.00 12.19 -23.37
C GLY A 84 -2.88 11.25 -22.16
N VAL A 85 -3.78 11.37 -21.18
CA VAL A 85 -3.79 10.52 -19.97
C VAL A 85 -4.77 9.36 -20.14
N PRO A 86 -4.36 8.09 -19.94
CA PRO A 86 -5.23 6.92 -20.06
C PRO A 86 -6.13 6.78 -18.83
N TYR A 87 -7.25 7.52 -18.80
CA TYR A 87 -8.13 7.60 -17.62
C TYR A 87 -8.76 6.25 -17.25
N MET A 88 -9.09 5.40 -18.24
CA MET A 88 -9.63 4.06 -17.98
C MET A 88 -8.62 3.15 -17.29
N ALA A 89 -7.33 3.25 -17.64
CA ALA A 89 -6.27 2.49 -16.99
C ALA A 89 -6.07 2.94 -15.54
N VAL A 90 -6.16 4.25 -15.27
CA VAL A 90 -6.07 4.78 -13.90
C VAL A 90 -7.22 4.29 -13.02
N ILE A 91 -8.46 4.26 -13.54
CA ILE A 91 -9.63 3.76 -12.81
C ILE A 91 -9.44 2.28 -12.46
N VAL A 92 -8.99 1.46 -13.40
CA VAL A 92 -8.76 0.02 -13.15
C VAL A 92 -7.67 -0.19 -12.10
N VAL A 93 -6.56 0.55 -12.18
CA VAL A 93 -5.50 0.50 -11.16
C VAL A 93 -6.03 0.94 -9.79
N MET A 94 -6.86 1.99 -9.72
CA MET A 94 -7.49 2.43 -8.47
C MET A 94 -8.45 1.40 -7.88
N LEU A 95 -9.25 0.72 -8.72
CA LEU A 95 -10.14 -0.35 -8.26
C LEU A 95 -9.36 -1.54 -7.69
N LEU A 96 -8.26 -1.94 -8.34
CA LEU A 96 -7.34 -2.96 -7.84
C LEU A 96 -6.69 -2.55 -6.51
N SER A 97 -6.22 -1.31 -6.40
CA SER A 97 -5.65 -0.77 -5.15
C SER A 97 -6.69 -0.72 -4.02
N CYS A 98 -7.94 -0.38 -4.33
CA CYS A 98 -9.04 -0.39 -3.36
C CYS A 98 -9.35 -1.81 -2.87
N LEU A 99 -9.36 -2.78 -3.79
CA LEU A 99 -9.55 -4.19 -3.45
C LEU A 99 -8.41 -4.72 -2.56
N ALA A 100 -7.16 -4.34 -2.87
CA ALA A 100 -6.01 -4.65 -2.02
C ALA A 100 -6.08 -3.98 -0.64
N TYR A 101 -6.62 -2.76 -0.55
CA TYR A 101 -6.83 -2.08 0.73
C TYR A 101 -7.89 -2.78 1.60
N LEU A 102 -8.93 -3.34 0.99
CA LEU A 102 -9.94 -4.14 1.71
C LEU A 102 -9.32 -5.36 2.40
N ALA A 103 -8.23 -5.91 1.86
CA ALA A 103 -7.48 -6.99 2.48
C ALA A 103 -6.72 -6.56 3.75
N LEU A 104 -6.69 -5.29 4.14
CA LEU A 104 -6.14 -4.82 5.42
C LEU A 104 -7.22 -4.67 6.51
N GLY A 105 -8.50 -4.86 6.16
CA GLY A 105 -9.62 -4.77 7.09
C GLY A 105 -9.84 -6.04 7.92
N SER A 106 -10.90 -6.04 8.73
CA SER A 106 -11.26 -7.05 9.73
C SER A 106 -11.43 -8.48 9.21
N SER A 107 -11.39 -8.68 7.89
CA SER A 107 -11.53 -9.97 7.19
C SER A 107 -10.51 -10.10 6.06
N SER A 108 -9.26 -9.69 6.34
CA SER A 108 -8.10 -9.78 5.45
C SER A 108 -7.93 -11.16 4.79
N ALA A 109 -8.22 -12.23 5.54
CA ALA A 109 -8.14 -13.60 5.05
C ALA A 109 -9.14 -13.93 3.91
N GLU A 110 -10.36 -13.38 3.93
CA GLU A 110 -11.40 -13.68 2.93
C GLU A 110 -11.09 -13.02 1.57
N VAL A 111 -10.66 -11.75 1.60
CA VAL A 111 -10.32 -11.00 0.38
C VAL A 111 -9.07 -11.57 -0.30
N ILE A 112 -8.07 -11.97 0.49
CA ILE A 112 -6.88 -12.64 -0.05
C ILE A 112 -7.28 -13.98 -0.68
N ASN A 113 -8.18 -14.74 -0.05
CA ASN A 113 -8.71 -15.98 -0.63
C ASN A 113 -9.48 -15.75 -1.94
N TRP A 114 -10.21 -14.65 -2.10
CA TRP A 114 -10.84 -14.30 -3.38
C TRP A 114 -9.80 -14.02 -4.46
N ILE A 115 -8.77 -13.21 -4.15
CA ILE A 115 -7.70 -12.85 -5.09
C ILE A 115 -6.90 -14.09 -5.50
N LEU A 116 -6.54 -14.96 -4.56
CA LEU A 116 -5.79 -16.20 -4.82
C LEU A 116 -6.56 -17.21 -5.68
N ARG A 117 -7.90 -17.15 -5.70
CA ARG A 117 -8.73 -18.01 -6.58
C ARG A 117 -8.90 -17.44 -7.99
N PHE A 118 -8.59 -16.17 -8.20
CA PHE A 118 -8.66 -15.49 -9.51
C PHE A 118 -7.36 -15.58 -10.32
N VAL A 119 -6.21 -15.74 -9.64
CA VAL A 119 -4.90 -16.11 -10.23
C VAL A 119 -4.87 -17.60 -10.52
#